data_AF-A0A317G2F5-F1
#
_entry.id   AF-A0A317G2F5-F1
#
_cell.length_a   1.000
_cell.length_b   1.000
_cell.length_c   1.000
_cell.angle_alpha   90.00
_cell.angle_beta   90.00
_cell.angle_gamma   90.00
#
_symmetry.space_group_name_H-M   'P 1'
#
loop_
_entity.id
_entity.type
_entity.pdbx_description
1 polymer ?
#
loop_
_entity_poly.entity_id
_entity_poly.type
_entity_poly.pdbx_seq_one_letter_code
_entity_poly.pdbx_strand_id
1 'polypeptide(L)'
;MILTIFLALVFCVAITLMMLSAVAFIQDKKLFSSAPKEAQAVLLPRDKELFYGARVIGWTLMIFSILMILGVGVISIWDGFRSGFTFWQFFFRFVFIFTVYKLYDMICFDYFLLLKFHFFQFYYPEVKEVYADRKYGYNIKSQLLKLLVIFPAASALVAWICTLY
;
A
#
# COMPACT_ATOMS: atom_id res chain seq x y z
N MET A 1 14.97 8.65 -14.69
CA MET A 1 15.17 8.75 -13.22
C MET A 1 14.15 9.66 -12.55
N ILE A 2 13.99 10.93 -12.95
CA ILE A 2 13.01 11.85 -12.34
C ILE A 2 11.58 11.28 -12.39
N LEU A 3 11.15 10.77 -13.54
CA LEU A 3 9.82 10.16 -13.67
C LEU A 3 9.66 8.94 -12.75
N THR A 4 10.69 8.12 -12.57
CA THR A 4 10.67 6.98 -11.65
C THR A 4 10.46 7.41 -10.20
N ILE A 5 11.14 8.48 -9.76
CA ILE A 5 10.96 9.05 -8.43
C ILE A 5 9.54 9.60 -8.27
N PHE A 6 9.06 10.35 -9.26
CA PHE A 6 7.68 10.87 -9.27
C PHE A 6 6.66 9.72 -9.15
N LEU A 7 6.82 8.67 -9.95
CA LEU A 7 5.93 7.50 -9.93
C LEU A 7 5.97 6.75 -8.59
N ALA A 8 7.14 6.66 -7.96
CA ALA A 8 7.26 6.10 -6.61
C ALA A 8 6.49 6.93 -5.56
N LEU A 9 6.56 8.26 -5.65
CA LEU A 9 5.80 9.15 -4.77
C LEU A 9 4.30 9.04 -5.02
N VAL A 10 3.87 9.02 -6.29
CA VAL A 10 2.46 8.81 -6.66
C VAL A 10 1.95 7.48 -6.12
N PHE A 11 2.76 6.42 -6.18
CA PHE A 11 2.40 5.11 -5.62
C PHE A 11 2.19 5.19 -4.10
N CYS A 12 3.08 5.87 -3.37
CA CYS A 12 2.93 6.07 -1.92
C CYS A 12 1.65 6.84 -1.58
N VAL A 13 1.38 7.95 -2.30
CA VAL A 13 0.16 8.74 -2.12
C VAL A 13 -1.09 7.92 -2.41
N ALA A 14 -1.08 7.12 -3.48
CA ALA A 14 -2.21 6.28 -3.84
C ALA A 14 -2.51 5.24 -2.75
N ILE A 15 -1.50 4.56 -2.21
CA ILE A 15 -1.71 3.60 -1.11
C ILE A 15 -2.22 4.31 0.15
N THR A 16 -1.74 5.52 0.46
CA THR A 16 -2.25 6.29 1.61
C THR A 16 -3.71 6.68 1.45
N LEU A 17 -4.12 7.10 0.25
CA LEU A 17 -5.52 7.37 -0.07
C LEU A 17 -6.37 6.09 0.04
N MET A 18 -5.84 4.96 -0.44
CA MET A 18 -6.49 3.66 -0.34
C MET A 18 -6.70 3.23 1.12
N MET A 19 -5.69 3.40 1.97
CA MET A 19 -5.76 3.09 3.40
C MET A 19 -6.75 4.02 4.12
N LEU A 20 -6.69 5.33 3.87
CA LEU A 20 -7.61 6.30 4.45
C LEU A 20 -9.06 6.00 4.05
N SER A 21 -9.27 5.70 2.76
CA SER A 21 -10.56 5.29 2.21
C SER A 21 -11.14 4.06 2.93
N ALA A 22 -10.37 2.99 3.05
CA ALA A 22 -10.81 1.76 3.69
C ALA A 22 -11.13 1.96 5.18
N VAL A 23 -10.23 2.62 5.92
CA VAL A 23 -10.25 2.67 7.39
C VAL A 23 -11.17 3.76 7.93
N ALA A 24 -11.16 4.96 7.33
CA ALA A 24 -11.97 6.07 7.81
C ALA A 24 -13.36 6.06 7.19
N PHE A 25 -13.47 5.90 5.87
CA PHE A 25 -14.72 6.21 5.17
C PHE A 25 -15.61 4.99 4.89
N ILE A 26 -15.05 3.92 4.32
CA ILE A 26 -15.84 2.74 3.93
C ILE A 26 -16.20 1.90 5.16
N GLN A 27 -15.21 1.66 6.02
CA GLN A 27 -15.32 0.89 7.27
C GLN A 27 -15.89 -0.53 7.11
N ASP A 28 -15.75 -1.14 5.93
CA ASP A 28 -16.20 -2.51 5.66
C ASP A 28 -15.16 -3.53 6.14
N LYS A 29 -15.59 -4.49 6.98
CA LYS A 29 -14.78 -5.59 7.50
C LYS A 29 -14.04 -6.37 6.41
N LYS A 30 -14.61 -6.49 5.21
CA LYS A 30 -14.00 -7.20 4.07
C LYS A 30 -12.68 -6.57 3.62
N LEU A 31 -12.53 -5.26 3.77
CA LEU A 31 -11.31 -4.52 3.40
C LEU A 31 -10.18 -4.71 4.43
N PHE A 32 -10.49 -5.23 5.62
CA PHE A 32 -9.52 -5.55 6.66
C PHE A 32 -8.94 -6.96 6.56
N SER A 33 -9.13 -7.65 5.44
CA SER A 33 -8.57 -9.00 5.19
C SER A 33 -7.05 -9.05 5.34
N SER A 34 -6.37 -7.92 5.17
CA SER A 34 -4.91 -7.77 5.33
C SER A 34 -4.47 -7.55 6.78
N ALA A 35 -5.40 -7.26 7.70
CA ALA A 35 -5.12 -7.07 9.12
C ALA A 35 -4.80 -8.41 9.82
N PRO A 36 -4.10 -8.43 10.97
CA PRO A 36 -3.89 -9.66 11.74
C PRO A 36 -5.22 -10.30 12.13
N LYS A 37 -5.27 -11.65 12.11
CA LYS A 37 -6.50 -12.41 12.42
C LYS A 37 -7.07 -12.05 13.79
N GLU A 38 -6.20 -11.77 14.76
CA GLU A 38 -6.56 -11.31 16.10
C GLU A 38 -7.35 -9.99 16.06
N ALA A 39 -6.93 -9.01 15.26
CA ALA A 39 -7.68 -7.77 15.09
C ALA A 39 -8.99 -8.01 14.33
N GLN A 40 -8.99 -8.84 13.29
CA GLN A 40 -10.19 -9.17 12.52
C GLN A 40 -11.29 -9.85 13.36
N ALA A 41 -10.90 -10.65 14.35
CA ALA A 41 -11.81 -11.33 15.26
C ALA A 41 -12.58 -10.32 16.14
N VAL A 42 -11.92 -9.24 16.54
CA VAL A 42 -12.47 -8.23 17.45
C VAL A 42 -13.19 -7.10 16.69
N LEU A 43 -12.91 -6.90 15.40
CA LEU A 43 -13.57 -5.89 14.56
C LEU A 43 -15.08 -6.08 14.49
N LEU A 44 -15.81 -5.06 14.96
CA LEU A 44 -17.26 -4.94 14.88
C LEU A 44 -17.70 -4.34 13.54
N PRO A 45 -18.83 -4.78 12.96
CA PRO A 45 -19.38 -4.16 11.75
C PRO A 45 -19.82 -2.71 12.06
N ARG A 46 -19.55 -1.80 11.12
CA ARG A 46 -19.99 -0.40 11.20
C ARG A 46 -21.11 -0.17 10.20
N ASP A 47 -22.33 -0.24 10.70
CA ASP A 47 -23.54 -0.04 9.88
C ASP A 47 -23.83 1.45 9.63
N LYS A 48 -23.43 2.31 10.58
CA LYS A 48 -23.60 3.77 10.49
C LYS A 48 -22.38 4.43 9.83
N GLU A 49 -22.63 5.33 8.90
CA GLU A 49 -21.61 6.19 8.30
C GLU A 49 -21.14 7.25 9.32
N LEU A 50 -19.87 7.68 9.21
CA LEU A 50 -19.34 8.78 10.03
C LEU A 50 -20.11 10.10 9.81
N PHE A 51 -20.47 10.37 8.57
CA PHE A 51 -21.31 11.47 8.13
C PHE A 51 -22.00 11.07 6.83
N TYR A 52 -23.07 11.78 6.48
CA TYR A 52 -23.85 11.47 5.28
C TYR A 52 -22.98 11.51 4.01
N GLY A 53 -22.90 10.36 3.31
CA GLY A 53 -22.12 10.23 2.08
C GLY A 53 -20.65 9.88 2.30
N ALA A 54 -20.21 9.66 3.54
CA ALA A 54 -18.83 9.26 3.84
C ALA A 54 -18.44 7.99 3.07
N ARG A 55 -19.34 7.00 2.99
CA ARG A 55 -19.07 5.74 2.28
C ARG A 55 -18.93 5.93 0.77
N VAL A 56 -19.72 6.82 0.18
CA VAL A 56 -19.62 7.17 -1.25
C VAL A 56 -18.29 7.84 -1.57
N ILE A 57 -17.86 8.79 -0.72
CA ILE A 57 -16.54 9.42 -0.82
C ILE A 57 -15.44 8.36 -0.67
N GLY A 58 -15.57 7.46 0.31
CA GLY A 58 -14.64 6.35 0.51
C GLY A 58 -14.48 5.51 -0.75
N TRP A 59 -15.57 4.98 -1.32
CA TRP A 59 -15.50 4.18 -2.55
C TRP A 59 -14.95 4.95 -3.74
N THR A 60 -15.28 6.24 -3.87
CA THR A 60 -14.72 7.10 -4.92
C THR A 60 -13.20 7.21 -4.79
N LEU A 61 -12.71 7.49 -3.57
CA LEU A 61 -11.28 7.54 -3.28
C LEU A 61 -10.58 6.19 -3.48
N MET A 62 -11.27 5.08 -3.14
CA MET A 62 -10.75 3.73 -3.35
C MET A 62 -10.52 3.48 -4.84
N ILE A 63 -11.52 3.74 -5.69
CA ILE A 63 -11.42 3.57 -7.14
C ILE A 63 -10.29 4.46 -7.69
N PHE A 64 -10.24 5.73 -7.28
CA PHE A 64 -9.21 6.65 -7.73
C PHE A 64 -7.81 6.16 -7.35
N SER A 65 -7.63 5.66 -6.12
CA SER A 65 -6.34 5.11 -5.67
C SER A 65 -5.91 3.88 -6.48
N ILE A 66 -6.84 2.97 -6.80
CA ILE A 66 -6.56 1.79 -7.63
C ILE A 66 -6.15 2.23 -9.04
N LEU A 67 -6.85 3.21 -9.62
CA LEU A 67 -6.51 3.77 -10.92
C LEU A 67 -5.12 4.42 -10.92
N MET A 68 -4.75 5.13 -9.85
CA MET A 68 -3.40 5.70 -9.71
C MET A 68 -2.33 4.61 -9.63
N ILE A 69 -2.56 3.54 -8.86
CA ILE A 69 -1.63 2.39 -8.74
C ILE A 69 -1.43 1.71 -10.10
N LEU A 70 -2.52 1.43 -10.80
CA LEU A 70 -2.48 0.85 -12.15
C LEU A 70 -1.79 1.81 -13.14
N GLY A 71 -2.10 3.10 -13.05
CA GLY A 71 -1.49 4.16 -13.84
C GLY A 71 0.02 4.22 -13.66
N VAL A 72 0.52 4.06 -12.43
CA VAL A 72 1.98 3.98 -12.16
C VAL A 72 2.62 2.81 -12.91
N GLY A 73 1.97 1.64 -12.90
CA GLY A 73 2.44 0.46 -13.65
C GLY A 73 2.46 0.71 -15.16
N VAL A 74 1.33 1.15 -15.72
CA VAL A 74 1.18 1.39 -17.17
C VAL A 74 2.16 2.45 -17.66
N ILE A 75 2.27 3.58 -16.97
CA ILE A 75 3.20 4.66 -17.34
C ILE A 75 4.64 4.18 -17.22
N SER A 76 4.98 3.37 -16.20
CA SER A 76 6.33 2.82 -16.05
C SER A 76 6.74 1.93 -17.20
N ILE A 77 5.82 1.10 -17.70
CA ILE A 77 6.04 0.21 -18.85
C ILE A 77 6.13 1.01 -20.14
N TRP A 78 5.13 1.86 -20.39
CA TRP A 78 5.04 2.68 -21.60
C TRP A 78 6.26 3.59 -21.79
N ASP A 79 6.67 4.28 -20.72
CA ASP A 79 7.87 5.12 -20.74
C ASP A 79 9.14 4.30 -21.00
N GLY A 80 9.22 3.09 -20.46
CA GLY A 80 10.33 2.18 -20.72
C GLY A 80 10.42 1.75 -22.18
N PHE A 81 9.29 1.42 -22.82
CA PHE A 81 9.27 1.10 -24.26
C PHE A 81 9.66 2.31 -25.11
N ARG A 82 9.08 3.48 -24.83
CA ARG A 82 9.43 4.72 -25.54
C ARG A 82 10.91 5.07 -25.42
N SER A 83 11.53 4.73 -24.30
CA SER A 83 12.94 5.02 -24.01
C SER A 83 13.90 3.89 -24.40
N GLY A 84 13.40 2.79 -24.98
CA GLY A 84 14.22 1.64 -25.39
C GLY A 84 14.89 0.93 -24.21
N PHE A 85 14.18 0.77 -23.09
CA PHE A 85 14.75 0.20 -21.87
C PHE A 85 15.16 -1.26 -22.06
N THR A 86 16.35 -1.59 -21.57
CA THR A 86 16.81 -2.98 -21.43
C THR A 86 16.19 -3.65 -20.20
N PHE A 87 16.31 -4.98 -20.11
CA PHE A 87 15.86 -5.77 -18.94
C PHE A 87 16.27 -5.13 -17.61
N TRP A 88 17.55 -4.80 -17.46
CA TRP A 88 18.09 -4.25 -16.22
C TRP A 88 17.49 -2.89 -15.87
N GLN A 89 17.21 -2.05 -16.86
CA GLN A 89 16.59 -0.74 -16.63
C GLN A 89 15.14 -0.87 -16.15
N PHE A 90 14.37 -1.80 -16.72
CA PHE A 90 13.04 -2.14 -16.20
C PHE A 90 13.13 -2.72 -14.79
N PHE A 91 14.01 -3.69 -14.58
CA PHE A 91 14.20 -4.36 -13.30
C PHE A 91 14.51 -3.36 -12.19
N PHE A 92 15.54 -2.53 -12.36
CA PHE A 92 15.93 -1.53 -11.35
C PHE A 92 14.85 -0.48 -11.13
N ARG A 93 14.09 -0.08 -12.17
CA ARG A 93 12.97 0.85 -12.02
C ARG A 93 11.90 0.30 -11.09
N PHE A 94 11.45 -0.94 -11.31
CA PHE A 94 10.40 -1.55 -10.49
C PHE A 94 10.89 -1.87 -9.09
N VAL A 95 12.11 -2.41 -8.95
CA VAL A 95 12.74 -2.63 -7.64
C VAL A 95 12.77 -1.31 -6.87
N PHE A 96 13.23 -0.22 -7.48
CA PHE A 96 13.29 1.08 -6.83
C PHE A 96 11.91 1.56 -6.35
N ILE A 97 10.89 1.51 -7.21
CA ILE A 97 9.52 1.92 -6.84
C ILE A 97 9.01 1.09 -5.65
N PHE A 98 9.16 -0.24 -5.70
CA PHE A 98 8.70 -1.11 -4.62
C PHE A 98 9.51 -0.94 -3.33
N THR A 99 10.81 -0.69 -3.42
CA THR A 99 11.66 -0.40 -2.26
C THR A 99 11.23 0.90 -1.59
N VAL A 100 11.04 1.97 -2.36
CA VAL A 100 10.57 3.26 -1.81
C VAL A 100 9.20 3.11 -1.17
N TYR A 101 8.25 2.46 -1.85
CA TYR A 101 6.95 2.14 -1.29
C TYR A 101 7.07 1.36 0.02
N LYS A 102 7.91 0.34 0.08
CA LYS A 102 7.99 -0.50 1.28
C LYS A 102 8.62 0.24 2.47
N LEU A 103 9.60 1.09 2.21
CA LEU A 103 10.16 1.98 3.22
C LEU A 103 9.11 2.97 3.72
N TYR A 104 8.33 3.56 2.80
CA TYR A 104 7.22 4.43 3.15
C TYR A 104 6.16 3.71 3.99
N ASP A 105 5.77 2.49 3.62
CA ASP A 105 4.79 1.67 4.34
C ASP A 105 5.23 1.38 5.78
N MET A 106 6.49 1.01 5.98
CA MET A 106 7.05 0.76 7.30
C MET A 106 7.12 2.03 8.18
N ILE A 107 7.51 3.17 7.60
CA ILE A 107 7.65 4.43 8.37
C ILE A 107 6.30 5.10 8.58
N CYS A 108 5.46 5.18 7.54
CA CYS A 108 4.20 5.91 7.59
C CYS A 108 3.08 5.06 8.19
N PHE A 109 2.86 3.84 7.72
CA PHE A 109 1.76 3.01 8.24
C PHE A 109 2.14 2.35 9.56
N ASP A 110 3.26 1.62 9.62
CA ASP A 110 3.60 0.85 10.82
C ASP A 110 4.08 1.73 11.99
N TYR A 111 4.96 2.71 11.74
CA TYR A 111 5.44 3.58 12.80
C TYR A 111 4.49 4.75 13.09
N PHE A 112 4.20 5.57 12.08
CA PHE A 112 3.49 6.83 12.30
C PHE A 112 2.00 6.60 12.57
N LEU A 113 1.27 5.95 11.67
CA LEU A 113 -0.17 5.77 11.78
C LEU A 113 -0.57 4.75 12.85
N LEU A 114 0.10 3.60 12.92
CA LEU A 114 -0.25 2.54 13.86
C LEU A 114 0.26 2.81 15.29
N LEU A 115 1.53 3.19 15.47
CA LEU A 115 2.13 3.31 16.80
C LEU A 115 2.12 4.72 17.39
N LYS A 116 2.36 5.76 16.57
CA LYS A 116 2.47 7.13 17.10
C LYS A 116 1.12 7.84 17.20
N PHE A 117 0.30 7.75 16.16
CA PHE A 117 -0.99 8.43 16.09
C PHE A 117 -2.18 7.55 16.46
N HIS A 118 -1.96 6.24 16.63
CA HIS A 118 -3.03 5.31 17.00
C HIS A 118 -4.25 5.43 16.07
N PHE A 119 -4.02 5.69 14.78
CA PHE A 119 -5.05 6.06 13.81
C PHE A 119 -6.11 4.96 13.66
N PHE A 120 -5.69 3.71 13.56
CA PHE A 120 -6.61 2.57 13.52
C PHE A 120 -7.43 2.46 14.81
N GLN A 121 -6.82 2.73 15.96
CA GLN A 121 -7.44 2.64 17.27
C GLN A 121 -8.39 3.81 17.56
N PHE A 122 -8.25 4.93 16.83
CA PHE A 122 -9.20 6.04 16.85
C PHE A 122 -10.52 5.66 16.19
N TYR A 123 -10.47 5.03 15.00
CA TYR A 123 -11.68 4.57 14.29
C TYR A 123 -12.24 3.26 14.85
N TYR A 124 -11.38 2.39 15.40
CA TYR A 124 -11.73 1.08 15.94
C TYR A 124 -11.15 0.94 17.36
N PRO A 125 -11.81 1.53 18.39
CA PRO A 125 -11.33 1.43 19.77
C PRO A 125 -11.23 -0.01 20.27
N GLU A 126 -12.04 -0.92 19.73
CA GLU A 126 -12.06 -2.35 20.07
C GLU A 126 -10.72 -3.07 19.78
N VAL A 127 -9.92 -2.59 18.83
CA VAL A 127 -8.63 -3.22 18.53
C VAL A 127 -7.50 -2.74 19.44
N LYS A 128 -7.73 -1.76 20.34
CA LYS A 128 -6.71 -1.19 21.22
C LYS A 128 -5.97 -2.24 22.04
N GLU A 129 -6.70 -3.19 22.64
CA GLU A 129 -6.10 -4.23 23.48
C GLU A 129 -5.22 -5.18 22.66
N VAL A 130 -5.61 -5.51 21.42
CA VAL A 130 -4.82 -6.36 20.52
C VAL A 130 -3.53 -5.66 20.07
N TYR A 131 -3.56 -4.33 19.92
CA TYR A 131 -2.42 -3.55 19.47
C TYR A 131 -1.56 -2.97 20.62
N ALA A 132 -2.01 -3.06 21.88
CA ALA A 132 -1.33 -2.46 23.04
C ALA A 132 0.09 -3.05 23.27
N ASP A 133 0.25 -4.36 23.07
CA ASP A 133 1.54 -5.05 23.29
C ASP A 133 2.41 -5.19 22.03
N ARG A 134 1.94 -4.67 20.88
CA ARG A 134 2.64 -4.80 19.60
C ARG A 134 3.78 -3.78 19.51
N LYS A 135 5.01 -4.23 19.74
CA LYS A 135 6.23 -3.42 19.52
C LYS A 135 6.52 -3.23 18.03
N TYR A 136 7.01 -2.04 17.68
CA TYR A 136 7.54 -1.72 16.35
C TYR A 136 8.57 -2.78 15.91
N GLY A 137 8.45 -3.29 14.68
CA GLY A 137 9.42 -4.24 14.13
C GLY A 137 9.18 -5.72 14.45
N TYR A 138 8.02 -6.09 15.03
CA TYR A 138 7.66 -7.50 15.31
C TYR A 138 7.74 -8.40 14.06
N ASN A 139 7.69 -7.83 12.85
CA ASN A 139 7.69 -8.56 11.58
C ASN A 139 8.84 -8.21 10.62
N ILE A 140 9.98 -7.70 11.11
CA ILE A 140 11.14 -7.29 10.27
C ILE A 140 11.61 -8.43 9.35
N LYS A 141 11.59 -9.69 9.81
CA LYS A 141 11.96 -10.86 8.97
C LYS A 141 11.05 -11.01 7.74
N SER A 142 9.73 -10.87 7.92
CA SER A 142 8.77 -10.92 6.80
C SER A 142 8.89 -9.69 5.89
N GLN A 143 9.17 -8.52 6.47
CA GLN A 143 9.38 -7.30 5.70
C GLN A 143 10.66 -7.37 4.85
N LEU A 144 11.75 -7.91 5.40
CA LEU A 144 12.98 -8.18 4.66
C LEU A 144 12.78 -9.23 3.58
N LEU A 145 12.02 -10.30 3.84
CA LEU A 145 11.69 -11.30 2.81
C LEU A 145 10.92 -10.65 1.64
N LYS A 146 9.94 -9.78 1.94
CA LYS A 146 9.21 -9.04 0.91
C LYS A 146 10.14 -8.13 0.11
N LEU A 147 11.05 -7.42 0.79
CA LEU A 147 11.96 -6.47 0.18
C LEU A 147 13.05 -7.12 -0.68
N LEU A 148 13.63 -8.23 -0.20
CA LEU A 148 14.80 -8.86 -0.81
C LEU A 148 14.46 -10.00 -1.78
N VAL A 149 13.27 -10.59 -1.65
CA VAL A 149 12.89 -11.76 -2.46
C VAL A 149 11.65 -11.50 -3.30
N ILE A 150 10.53 -11.10 -2.67
CA ILE A 150 9.25 -11.02 -3.38
C ILE A 150 9.24 -9.86 -4.38
N PHE A 151 9.61 -8.64 -3.96
CA PHE A 151 9.61 -7.49 -4.87
C PHE A 151 10.65 -7.60 -5.98
N PRO A 152 11.89 -8.09 -5.73
CA PRO A 152 12.83 -8.37 -6.80
C PRO A 152 12.34 -9.45 -7.76
N ALA A 153 11.77 -10.55 -7.27
CA ALA A 153 11.23 -11.60 -8.14
C ALA A 153 10.07 -11.09 -9.01
N ALA A 154 9.12 -10.34 -8.44
CA ALA A 154 8.03 -9.73 -9.19
C ALA A 154 8.54 -8.72 -10.23
N SER A 155 9.53 -7.90 -9.85
CA SER A 155 10.17 -6.94 -10.75
C SER A 155 10.90 -7.63 -11.90
N ALA A 156 11.57 -8.76 -11.64
CA ALA A 156 12.23 -9.55 -12.67
C ALA A 156 11.24 -10.17 -13.64
N LEU A 157 10.11 -10.70 -13.16
CA LEU A 157 9.05 -11.23 -14.03
C LEU A 157 8.47 -10.14 -14.93
N VAL A 158 8.12 -8.97 -14.37
CA VAL A 158 7.57 -7.86 -15.16
C VAL A 158 8.59 -7.34 -16.15
N ALA A 159 9.86 -7.16 -15.73
CA ALA A 159 10.92 -6.73 -16.63
C ALA A 159 11.15 -7.72 -17.77
N TRP A 160 11.12 -9.02 -17.48
CA TRP A 160 11.24 -10.07 -18.50
C TRP A 160 10.10 -10.01 -19.50
N ILE A 161 8.85 -9.92 -19.03
CA ILE A 161 7.67 -9.78 -19.90
C ILE A 161 7.79 -8.53 -20.77
N CYS A 162 8.26 -7.40 -20.22
CA CYS A 162 8.46 -6.19 -21.00
C CYS A 162 9.50 -6.41 -22.11
N THR A 163 10.60 -7.13 -21.85
CA THR A 163 11.63 -7.35 -22.87
C THR A 163 11.24 -8.32 -24.00
N LEU A 164 10.07 -8.94 -23.94
CA LEU A 164 9.56 -9.78 -25.04
C LEU A 164 8.94 -8.95 -26.19
N TYR A 165 8.74 -7.65 -25.98
CA TYR A 165 8.11 -6.71 -26.91
C TYR A 165 9.02 -5.50 -27.14
#